data_AF-A0A351Y8P4-F1
#
_entry.id   AF-A0A351Y8P4-F1
#
_cell.length_a   1.000
_cell.length_b   1.000
_cell.length_c   1.000
_cell.angle_alpha   90.00
_cell.angle_beta   90.00
_cell.angle_gamma   90.00
#
_symmetry.space_group_name_H-M   'P 1'
#
loop_
_entity.id
_entity.type
_entity.pdbx_description
1 polymer ?
#
loop_
_entity_poly.entity_id
_entity_poly.type
_entity_poly.pdbx_seq_one_letter_code
_entity_poly.pdbx_strand_id
1 'polypeptide(L)'
;PRECTIDIQGYDIEDETKIQSLSYCYKVKCGERLKAFSPLSPFYDFVKLSLNRKDFNIDNTPIEKDLELKAYFEKKTFQVSFLGYRNEVLSTSFVKYKSAATPPALVEDQGDFRFAGWKDAFDYVTKNLEIHSYFTRFRTSLYLDFDGGEENGESSKLIEGYTSSSFSSLPTPHKKGHEFICFLDQKGQEFTSSSPLEDEVTSLKAKYRPLEYTLSLGVYSSQRVTFGEEISSLPSQLEDRIVIGWKKGSEEITLPFRYQDDCNVTLEPIFADEYFDYEFVNGSLFIKKVLQWEKPLLDLSSLGNYAISKVASHAVSGLSSVHYLYFKQETLNLETACFEDLPSLEKVEFPFLTSKSLFAPGIFTNCPNVSYLLTGIPYKTISEPLKLKEYGLVGKESFVVELNERTKSLPLSWNEDFGTIGEFRMGNGLESLDETRLVTKGSKVLCFTPGENSYSSLRLELPHIDQEEMQFHGFSLIRIVGDSFGKVKRFALENGAVCVSNRTSPLTVTEFDARSAFLFPMRTQKVIAEKVSLSDRASEGYFAPLGETLKVDIYGATDLPSEFRERSCFANPDKTQISYHPEKLYDENEVLDYPFEAMSEW
;
A
#
# COMPACT_ATOMS: atom_id res chain seq x y z
N PRO A 1 -62.06 104.15 13.39
CA PRO A 1 -62.18 102.76 13.90
C PRO A 1 -60.90 102.37 14.63
N ARG A 2 -61.02 101.75 15.82
CA ARG A 2 -59.86 101.23 16.56
C ARG A 2 -59.20 100.10 15.74
N GLU A 3 -57.88 100.05 15.70
CA GLU A 3 -57.14 98.91 15.13
C GLU A 3 -56.76 97.92 16.24
N CYS A 4 -56.79 96.65 15.89
CA CYS A 4 -56.46 95.51 16.72
C CYS A 4 -55.25 94.77 16.09
N THR A 5 -54.28 94.36 16.91
CA THR A 5 -53.05 93.67 16.49
C THR A 5 -53.17 92.16 16.74
N ILE A 6 -52.67 91.36 15.80
CA ILE A 6 -52.63 89.90 15.94
C ILE A 6 -51.17 89.48 15.81
N ASP A 7 -50.57 89.08 16.93
CA ASP A 7 -49.22 88.54 16.97
C ASP A 7 -49.28 87.01 16.99
N ILE A 8 -48.67 86.38 15.99
CA ILE A 8 -48.68 84.94 15.80
C ILE A 8 -47.25 84.43 15.86
N GLN A 9 -46.98 83.57 16.84
CA GLN A 9 -45.68 82.89 16.94
C GLN A 9 -45.82 81.41 16.60
N GLY A 10 -44.96 80.94 15.70
CA GLY A 10 -44.85 79.54 15.29
C GLY A 10 -44.11 78.67 16.31
N TYR A 11 -44.64 77.47 16.50
CA TYR A 11 -44.12 76.39 17.32
C TYR A 11 -44.19 75.07 16.55
N ASP A 12 -43.25 74.17 16.80
CA ASP A 12 -43.33 72.79 16.31
C ASP A 12 -44.45 72.06 17.07
N ILE A 13 -45.27 71.29 16.36
CA ILE A 13 -46.44 70.63 16.94
C ILE A 13 -46.08 69.44 17.84
N GLU A 14 -44.90 68.84 17.65
CA GLU A 14 -44.51 67.64 18.37
C GLU A 14 -43.84 67.97 19.70
N ASP A 15 -42.94 68.96 19.73
CA ASP A 15 -42.13 69.31 20.89
C ASP A 15 -42.42 70.71 21.48
N GLU A 16 -43.36 71.45 20.88
CA GLU A 16 -43.72 72.83 21.23
C GLU A 16 -42.52 73.80 21.26
N THR A 17 -41.43 73.49 20.56
CA THR A 17 -40.28 74.39 20.47
C THR A 17 -40.61 75.57 19.57
N LYS A 18 -40.13 76.76 19.97
CA LYS A 18 -40.38 78.00 19.22
C LYS A 18 -39.63 77.99 17.89
N ILE A 19 -40.34 78.10 16.78
CA ILE A 19 -39.76 78.24 15.45
C ILE A 19 -39.56 79.74 15.17
N GLN A 20 -38.37 80.25 15.48
CA GLN A 20 -38.09 81.70 15.41
C GLN A 20 -38.37 82.31 14.02
N SER A 21 -38.12 81.56 12.94
CA SER A 21 -38.34 82.03 11.57
C SER A 21 -39.82 82.13 11.17
N LEU A 22 -40.76 81.62 11.98
CA LEU A 22 -42.19 81.66 11.72
C LEU A 22 -42.87 82.57 12.75
N SER A 23 -42.74 83.88 12.56
CA SER A 23 -43.39 84.90 13.38
C SER A 23 -44.10 85.90 12.47
N TYR A 24 -45.36 86.22 12.78
CA TYR A 24 -46.21 87.05 11.94
C TYR A 24 -46.96 88.07 12.80
N CYS A 25 -47.08 89.30 12.31
CA CYS A 25 -47.82 90.38 12.96
C CYS A 25 -48.77 91.00 11.95
N TYR A 26 -50.06 91.07 12.30
CA TYR A 26 -51.10 91.64 11.45
C TYR A 26 -51.84 92.76 12.17
N LYS A 27 -52.30 93.77 11.42
CA LYS A 27 -53.21 94.81 11.92
C LYS A 27 -54.55 94.72 11.20
N VAL A 28 -55.63 94.65 11.97
CA VAL A 28 -57.00 94.53 11.47
C VAL A 28 -57.87 95.57 12.18
N LYS A 29 -58.82 96.19 11.48
CA LYS A 29 -59.79 97.08 12.14
C LYS A 29 -60.65 96.27 13.10
N CYS A 30 -60.86 96.77 14.32
CA CYS A 30 -61.63 96.01 15.29
C CYS A 30 -63.07 95.79 14.81
N GLY A 31 -63.55 94.55 14.89
CA GLY A 31 -64.81 94.06 14.33
C GLY A 31 -64.70 93.45 12.93
N GLU A 32 -63.57 93.61 12.23
CA GLU A 32 -63.29 92.91 10.96
C GLU A 32 -62.57 91.57 11.20
N ARG A 33 -62.49 90.75 10.15
CA ARG A 33 -61.80 89.44 10.16
C ARG A 33 -60.45 89.54 9.45
N LEU A 34 -59.49 88.70 9.84
CA LEU A 34 -58.29 88.50 9.02
C LEU A 34 -58.67 87.75 7.75
N LYS A 35 -58.28 88.26 6.59
CA LYS A 35 -58.72 87.72 5.29
C LYS A 35 -58.25 86.28 5.02
N ALA A 36 -57.04 85.92 5.47
CA ALA A 36 -56.51 84.56 5.47
C ALA A 36 -55.20 84.50 6.27
N PHE A 37 -54.95 83.37 6.94
CA PHE A 37 -53.62 83.01 7.46
C PHE A 37 -53.14 81.71 6.83
N SER A 38 -52.24 81.82 5.84
CA SER A 38 -51.68 80.68 5.11
C SER A 38 -50.16 80.83 5.01
N PRO A 39 -49.43 80.59 6.11
CA PRO A 39 -47.98 80.76 6.13
C PRO A 39 -47.31 79.72 5.22
N LEU A 40 -46.41 80.19 4.36
CA LEU A 40 -45.60 79.32 3.50
C LEU A 40 -44.23 79.11 4.15
N SER A 41 -43.84 77.85 4.31
CA SER A 41 -42.51 77.49 4.76
C SER A 41 -41.94 76.35 3.92
N PRO A 42 -40.66 76.44 3.49
CA PRO A 42 -40.01 75.35 2.78
C PRO A 42 -39.74 74.12 3.66
N PHE A 43 -39.84 74.26 4.99
CA PHE A 43 -39.45 73.22 5.95
C PHE A 43 -40.58 72.75 6.87
N TYR A 44 -41.68 73.48 6.91
CA TYR A 44 -42.77 73.25 7.86
C TYR A 44 -44.12 73.40 7.18
N ASP A 45 -45.08 72.57 7.54
CA ASP A 45 -46.48 72.69 7.14
C ASP A 45 -47.32 73.23 8.29
N PHE A 46 -48.18 74.20 8.00
CA PHE A 46 -49.07 74.79 8.99
C PHE A 46 -50.18 73.82 9.35
N VAL A 47 -50.37 73.60 10.66
CA VAL A 47 -51.40 72.68 11.16
C VAL A 47 -52.58 73.45 11.73
N LYS A 48 -52.34 74.33 12.71
CA LYS A 48 -53.42 75.05 13.40
C LYS A 48 -52.96 76.30 14.16
N LEU A 49 -53.92 77.16 14.48
CA LEU A 49 -53.76 78.27 15.43
C LEU A 49 -54.36 77.90 16.78
N SER A 50 -53.81 78.46 17.85
CA SER A 50 -54.31 78.33 19.21
C SER A 50 -54.32 79.66 19.95
N LEU A 51 -55.40 79.88 20.69
CA LEU A 51 -55.57 80.97 21.65
C LEU A 51 -55.86 80.35 23.03
N ASN A 52 -55.07 80.68 24.05
CA ASN A 52 -55.23 80.15 25.41
C ASN A 52 -55.34 78.60 25.48
N ARG A 53 -54.49 77.90 24.71
CA ARG A 53 -54.44 76.42 24.61
C ARG A 53 -55.69 75.76 24.01
N LYS A 54 -56.56 76.54 23.37
CA LYS A 54 -57.68 76.02 22.59
C LYS A 54 -57.45 76.31 21.12
N ASP A 55 -57.92 75.43 20.25
CA ASP A 55 -57.84 75.62 18.81
C ASP A 55 -58.63 76.88 18.43
N PHE A 56 -58.05 77.70 17.58
CA PHE A 56 -58.58 79.01 17.20
C PHE A 56 -58.74 79.08 15.68
N ASN A 57 -59.98 79.30 15.23
CA ASN A 57 -60.27 79.50 13.81
C ASN A 57 -60.29 81.00 13.50
N ILE A 58 -59.20 81.50 12.93
CA ILE A 58 -59.03 82.94 12.67
C ILE A 58 -59.90 83.45 11.52
N ASP A 59 -60.21 82.62 10.53
CA ASP A 59 -60.90 83.04 9.31
C ASP A 59 -62.38 83.38 9.57
N ASN A 60 -62.96 82.84 10.64
CA ASN A 60 -64.36 83.05 11.01
C ASN A 60 -64.56 83.88 12.29
N THR A 61 -63.50 84.41 12.89
CA THR A 61 -63.57 85.14 14.17
C THR A 61 -63.35 86.64 13.95
N PRO A 62 -64.35 87.50 14.21
CA PRO A 62 -64.15 88.96 14.25
C PRO A 62 -63.16 89.34 15.36
N ILE A 63 -62.27 90.28 15.06
CA ILE A 63 -61.18 90.66 15.96
C ILE A 63 -61.60 91.90 16.75
N GLU A 64 -61.93 91.76 18.02
CA GLU A 64 -62.44 92.87 18.86
C GLU A 64 -61.37 93.53 19.74
N LYS A 65 -60.24 92.84 19.96
CA LYS A 65 -59.08 93.28 20.74
C LYS A 65 -57.80 92.65 20.19
N ASP A 66 -56.66 93.10 20.71
CA ASP A 66 -55.36 92.49 20.38
C ASP A 66 -55.34 91.01 20.78
N LEU A 67 -54.75 90.17 19.94
CA LEU A 67 -54.64 88.72 20.14
C LEU A 67 -53.18 88.27 20.03
N GLU A 68 -52.76 87.45 20.97
CA GLU A 68 -51.53 86.67 20.87
C GLU A 68 -51.90 85.21 20.59
N LEU A 69 -51.48 84.71 19.43
CA LEU A 69 -51.77 83.37 18.96
C LEU A 69 -50.51 82.53 18.85
N LYS A 70 -50.64 81.24 19.13
CA LYS A 70 -49.63 80.24 18.78
C LYS A 70 -50.03 79.54 17.50
N ALA A 71 -49.18 79.52 16.50
CA ALA A 71 -49.33 78.68 15.32
C ALA A 71 -48.50 77.40 15.52
N TYR A 72 -49.10 76.25 15.27
CA TYR A 72 -48.41 74.96 15.34
C TYR A 72 -48.12 74.45 13.94
N PHE A 73 -46.92 73.95 13.75
CA PHE A 73 -46.40 73.49 12.48
C PHE A 73 -45.80 72.08 12.60
N GLU A 74 -45.97 71.27 11.56
CA GLU A 74 -45.31 69.97 11.45
C GLU A 74 -44.09 70.08 10.51
N LYS A 75 -43.00 69.36 10.82
CA LYS A 75 -41.82 69.31 9.96
C LYS A 75 -42.13 68.58 8.65
N LYS A 76 -41.73 69.16 7.52
CA LYS A 76 -41.75 68.47 6.23
C LYS A 76 -40.81 67.28 6.21
N THR A 77 -41.18 66.28 5.41
CA THR A 77 -40.35 65.12 5.12
C THR A 77 -39.55 65.33 3.83
N PHE A 78 -38.29 64.88 3.86
CA PHE A 78 -37.38 64.89 2.72
C PHE A 78 -36.96 63.47 2.37
N GLN A 79 -36.81 63.21 1.07
CA GLN A 79 -36.38 61.93 0.54
C GLN A 79 -34.84 61.88 0.47
N VAL A 80 -34.25 60.83 1.03
CA VAL A 80 -32.82 60.52 0.91
C VAL A 80 -32.67 59.16 0.24
N SER A 81 -32.06 59.13 -0.94
CA SER A 81 -31.79 57.89 -1.68
C SER A 81 -30.31 57.52 -1.56
N PHE A 82 -30.04 56.30 -1.12
CA PHE A 82 -28.68 55.76 -0.98
C PHE A 82 -28.32 54.97 -2.23
N LEU A 83 -27.24 55.40 -2.89
CA LEU A 83 -26.81 54.87 -4.17
C LEU A 83 -25.57 53.99 -4.03
N GLY A 84 -25.67 52.76 -4.52
CA GLY A 84 -24.65 51.72 -4.55
C GLY A 84 -23.66 51.89 -5.70
N TYR A 85 -23.08 50.77 -6.11
CA TYR A 85 -22.09 50.78 -7.18
C TYR A 85 -22.78 51.12 -8.51
N ARG A 86 -22.13 51.95 -9.34
CA ARG A 86 -22.72 52.47 -10.61
C ARG A 86 -24.09 53.14 -10.45
N ASN A 87 -24.33 53.79 -9.30
CA ASN A 87 -25.53 54.58 -9.00
C ASN A 87 -26.84 53.76 -8.94
N GLU A 88 -26.78 52.46 -8.65
CA GLU A 88 -27.97 51.67 -8.34
C GLU A 88 -28.62 52.14 -7.02
N VAL A 89 -29.94 52.17 -6.92
CA VAL A 89 -30.62 52.57 -5.68
C VAL A 89 -30.64 51.39 -4.71
N LEU A 90 -29.91 51.49 -3.59
CA LEU A 90 -29.87 50.46 -2.55
C LEU A 90 -31.04 50.60 -1.58
N SER A 91 -31.34 51.84 -1.17
CA SER A 91 -32.49 52.14 -0.32
C SER A 91 -32.96 53.58 -0.48
N THR A 92 -34.16 53.87 0.00
CA THR A 92 -34.70 55.24 0.11
C THR A 92 -35.31 55.43 1.49
N SER A 93 -34.98 56.55 2.14
CA SER A 93 -35.43 56.93 3.48
C SER A 93 -36.18 58.26 3.41
N PHE A 94 -37.29 58.38 4.13
CA PHE A 94 -38.02 59.65 4.30
C PHE A 94 -37.84 60.14 5.72
N VAL A 95 -37.22 61.31 5.88
CA VAL A 95 -36.91 61.86 7.20
C VAL A 95 -37.41 63.28 7.36
N LYS A 96 -37.82 63.62 8.57
CA LYS A 96 -38.26 64.98 8.91
C LYS A 96 -37.10 65.96 8.80
N TYR A 97 -37.44 67.22 8.54
CA TYR A 97 -36.48 68.32 8.54
C TYR A 97 -35.55 68.29 9.77
N LYS A 98 -34.24 68.34 9.51
CA LYS A 98 -33.14 68.27 10.50
C LYS A 98 -32.97 66.92 11.22
N SER A 99 -33.57 65.85 10.71
CA SER A 99 -33.33 64.48 11.20
C SER A 99 -32.30 63.75 10.34
N ALA A 100 -31.66 62.72 10.91
CA ALA A 100 -30.72 61.85 10.22
C ALA A 100 -31.44 60.79 9.38
N ALA A 101 -30.94 60.50 8.18
CA ALA A 101 -31.38 59.36 7.38
C ALA A 101 -30.71 58.06 7.81
N THR A 102 -31.42 56.94 7.66
CA THR A 102 -30.89 55.61 7.97
C THR A 102 -30.37 54.94 6.69
N PRO A 103 -29.06 54.61 6.61
CA PRO A 103 -28.51 53.90 5.46
C PRO A 103 -29.00 52.44 5.41
N PRO A 104 -28.82 51.75 4.26
CA PRO A 104 -29.00 50.30 4.18
C PRO A 104 -28.21 49.55 5.25
N ALA A 105 -28.79 48.47 5.78
CA ALA A 105 -28.14 47.65 6.82
C ALA A 105 -26.94 46.86 6.30
N LEU A 106 -26.94 46.52 5.01
CA LEU A 106 -25.85 45.81 4.34
C LEU A 106 -25.66 46.42 2.95
N VAL A 107 -24.40 46.62 2.56
CA VAL A 107 -24.01 46.96 1.19
C VAL A 107 -23.10 45.84 0.71
N GLU A 108 -23.49 45.16 -0.37
CA GLU A 108 -22.71 44.05 -0.92
C GLU A 108 -21.46 44.57 -1.63
N ASP A 109 -20.35 43.88 -1.42
CA ASP A 109 -19.11 44.13 -2.15
C ASP A 109 -19.26 43.79 -3.63
N GLN A 110 -18.48 44.48 -4.48
CA GLN A 110 -18.62 44.42 -5.93
C GLN A 110 -17.34 43.89 -6.56
N GLY A 111 -17.19 42.57 -6.59
CA GLY A 111 -15.99 41.90 -7.10
C GLY A 111 -14.76 42.21 -6.24
N ASP A 112 -13.78 42.93 -6.80
CA ASP A 112 -12.57 43.40 -6.12
C ASP A 112 -12.76 44.77 -5.43
N PHE A 113 -13.97 45.33 -5.43
CA PHE A 113 -14.30 46.58 -4.75
C PHE A 113 -15.03 46.30 -3.43
N ARG A 114 -14.50 46.83 -2.33
CA ARG A 114 -15.06 46.72 -0.97
C ARG A 114 -15.77 48.01 -0.58
N PHE A 115 -16.96 47.91 0.00
CA PHE A 115 -17.68 49.10 0.48
C PHE A 115 -16.88 49.77 1.59
N ALA A 116 -16.50 51.05 1.38
CA ALA A 116 -15.67 51.79 2.32
C ALA A 116 -16.45 52.89 3.06
N GLY A 117 -17.69 53.18 2.62
CA GLY A 117 -18.57 54.14 3.27
C GLY A 117 -19.37 54.98 2.28
N TRP A 118 -19.92 56.07 2.81
CA TRP A 118 -20.71 57.05 2.06
C TRP A 118 -19.89 58.32 1.83
N LYS A 119 -20.05 58.93 0.65
CA LYS A 119 -19.34 60.16 0.26
C LYS A 119 -19.93 61.41 0.92
N ASP A 120 -21.24 61.40 1.15
CA ASP A 120 -22.00 62.57 1.60
C ASP A 120 -22.55 62.36 3.01
N ALA A 121 -22.66 63.45 3.77
CA ALA A 121 -23.27 63.43 5.11
C ALA A 121 -24.80 63.38 5.01
N PHE A 122 -25.43 62.61 5.89
CA PHE A 122 -26.88 62.41 5.92
C PHE A 122 -27.48 62.50 7.33
N ASP A 123 -26.71 62.99 8.31
CA ASP A 123 -27.15 63.14 9.70
C ASP A 123 -28.08 64.35 9.94
N TYR A 124 -28.12 65.30 8.99
CA TYR A 124 -28.87 66.55 9.12
C TYR A 124 -29.52 66.96 7.78
N VAL A 125 -30.71 66.42 7.51
CA VAL A 125 -31.36 66.55 6.21
C VAL A 125 -32.24 67.81 6.12
N THR A 126 -31.97 68.66 5.12
CA THR A 126 -32.70 69.93 4.90
C THR A 126 -33.35 70.06 3.51
N LYS A 127 -33.10 69.08 2.63
CA LYS A 127 -33.65 68.95 1.28
C LYS A 127 -33.55 67.47 0.86
N ASN A 128 -34.10 67.10 -0.29
CA ASN A 128 -33.88 65.77 -0.85
C ASN A 128 -32.38 65.56 -1.17
N LEU A 129 -31.84 64.37 -0.88
CA LEU A 129 -30.43 64.03 -1.07
C LEU A 129 -30.27 62.70 -1.82
N GLU A 130 -29.20 62.62 -2.61
CA GLU A 130 -28.68 61.37 -3.18
C GLU A 130 -27.29 61.11 -2.59
N ILE A 131 -27.18 60.09 -1.74
CA ILE A 131 -25.96 59.77 -1.00
C ILE A 131 -25.23 58.67 -1.76
N HIS A 132 -24.04 58.98 -2.27
CA HIS A 132 -23.27 58.04 -3.06
C HIS A 132 -22.33 57.22 -2.17
N SER A 133 -22.30 55.92 -2.38
CA SER A 133 -21.27 55.05 -1.80
C SER A 133 -19.89 55.32 -2.44
N TYR A 134 -18.82 54.98 -1.72
CA TYR A 134 -17.51 54.81 -2.33
C TYR A 134 -16.92 53.46 -1.93
N PHE A 135 -16.20 52.87 -2.88
CA PHE A 135 -15.59 51.57 -2.72
C PHE A 135 -14.07 51.69 -2.87
N THR A 136 -13.33 50.88 -2.11
CA THR A 136 -11.88 50.74 -2.24
C THR A 136 -11.56 49.44 -2.97
N ARG A 137 -10.53 49.47 -3.83
CA ARG A 137 -10.11 48.28 -4.57
C ARG A 137 -9.23 47.42 -3.68
N PHE A 138 -9.65 46.18 -3.42
CA PHE A 138 -8.87 45.17 -2.72
C PHE A 138 -7.95 44.44 -3.69
N ARG A 139 -6.75 44.11 -3.23
CA ARG A 139 -5.75 43.34 -3.99
C ARG A 139 -5.21 42.25 -3.07
N THR A 140 -5.00 41.07 -3.63
CA THR A 140 -4.41 39.93 -2.91
C THR A 140 -3.15 39.45 -3.61
N SER A 141 -2.27 38.79 -2.89
CA SER A 141 -1.17 38.03 -3.48
C SER A 141 -1.60 36.57 -3.66
N LEU A 142 -1.53 36.03 -4.87
CA LEU A 142 -1.78 34.61 -5.11
C LEU A 142 -0.48 33.82 -5.05
N TYR A 143 -0.41 32.83 -4.18
CA TYR A 143 0.64 31.81 -4.22
C TYR A 143 0.11 30.59 -4.96
N LEU A 144 0.70 30.25 -6.11
CA LEU A 144 0.31 29.11 -6.94
C LEU A 144 1.30 27.97 -6.72
N ASP A 145 0.85 26.86 -6.14
CA ASP A 145 1.56 25.57 -6.13
C ASP A 145 1.12 24.78 -7.37
N PHE A 146 2.06 24.41 -8.24
CA PHE A 146 1.73 23.67 -9.46
C PHE A 146 1.62 22.15 -9.27
N ASP A 147 1.70 21.63 -8.05
CA ASP A 147 1.48 20.21 -7.71
C ASP A 147 2.27 19.23 -8.60
N GLY A 148 3.57 19.50 -8.76
CA GLY A 148 4.47 18.70 -9.60
C GLY A 148 4.34 18.94 -11.11
N GLY A 149 3.51 19.89 -11.53
CA GLY A 149 3.64 20.54 -12.84
C GLY A 149 4.62 21.71 -12.81
N GLU A 150 4.86 22.32 -13.97
CA GLU A 150 5.77 23.44 -14.14
C GLU A 150 5.24 24.47 -15.15
N GLU A 151 5.63 25.74 -14.97
CA GLU A 151 5.44 26.81 -15.94
C GLU A 151 6.79 27.50 -16.14
N ASN A 152 7.34 27.50 -17.35
CA ASN A 152 8.68 28.02 -17.64
C ASN A 152 9.80 27.44 -16.73
N GLY A 153 9.66 26.18 -16.30
CA GLY A 153 10.61 25.50 -15.42
C GLY A 153 10.47 25.80 -13.92
N GLU A 154 9.48 26.62 -13.53
CA GLU A 154 9.16 26.87 -12.12
C GLU A 154 8.02 25.97 -11.65
N SER A 155 8.12 25.41 -10.45
CA SER A 155 7.09 24.55 -9.83
C SER A 155 6.05 25.30 -8.99
N SER A 156 6.21 26.62 -8.85
CA SER A 156 5.29 27.50 -8.15
C SER A 156 5.45 28.93 -8.62
N LYS A 157 4.48 29.80 -8.35
CA LYS A 157 4.53 31.22 -8.71
C LYS A 157 3.80 32.10 -7.71
N LEU A 158 4.41 33.23 -7.34
CA LEU A 158 3.75 34.29 -6.57
C LEU A 158 3.28 35.40 -7.52
N ILE A 159 2.00 35.77 -7.46
CA ILE A 159 1.41 36.89 -8.21
C ILE A 159 0.97 37.95 -7.20
N GLU A 160 1.72 39.06 -7.14
CA GLU A 160 1.36 40.18 -6.27
C GLU A 160 0.28 41.07 -6.91
N GLY A 161 -0.61 41.60 -6.07
CA GLY A 161 -1.58 42.61 -6.50
C GLY A 161 -2.69 42.08 -7.42
N TYR A 162 -2.99 40.78 -7.34
CA TYR A 162 -4.04 40.12 -8.12
C TYR A 162 -5.42 40.74 -7.87
N THR A 163 -6.21 40.77 -8.94
CA THR A 163 -7.62 41.18 -8.95
C THR A 163 -8.43 40.19 -9.76
N SER A 164 -9.74 40.06 -9.51
CA SER A 164 -10.62 39.15 -10.26
C SER A 164 -10.59 39.39 -11.79
N SER A 165 -10.40 40.64 -12.21
CA SER A 165 -10.23 41.00 -13.63
C SER A 165 -8.99 40.40 -14.30
N SER A 166 -8.00 39.97 -13.52
CA SER A 166 -6.75 39.36 -13.97
C SER A 166 -6.81 37.83 -14.08
N PHE A 167 -7.97 37.21 -13.83
CA PHE A 167 -8.13 35.75 -13.85
C PHE A 167 -7.63 35.12 -15.16
N SER A 168 -7.91 35.74 -16.29
CA SER A 168 -7.47 35.26 -17.63
C SER A 168 -5.95 35.26 -17.85
N SER A 169 -5.18 35.92 -16.97
CA SER A 169 -3.71 35.94 -17.03
C SER A 169 -3.03 34.89 -16.13
N LEU A 170 -3.79 34.05 -15.43
CA LEU A 170 -3.20 32.96 -14.66
C LEU A 170 -2.47 31.97 -15.58
N PRO A 171 -1.30 31.46 -15.18
CA PRO A 171 -0.55 30.49 -15.97
C PRO A 171 -1.30 29.17 -16.08
N THR A 172 -0.98 28.40 -17.12
CA THR A 172 -1.49 27.04 -17.32
C THR A 172 -0.32 26.07 -17.19
N PRO A 173 0.06 25.69 -15.96
CA PRO A 173 1.22 24.84 -15.75
C PRO A 173 1.07 23.51 -16.48
N HIS A 174 2.17 23.04 -17.06
CA HIS A 174 2.26 21.77 -17.75
C HIS A 174 2.74 20.68 -16.80
N LYS A 175 2.07 19.53 -16.82
CA LYS A 175 2.49 18.34 -16.09
C LYS A 175 2.51 17.16 -17.05
N LYS A 176 3.65 16.47 -17.17
CA LYS A 176 3.84 15.36 -18.10
C LYS A 176 2.69 14.36 -17.97
N GLY A 177 2.07 14.00 -19.09
CA GLY A 177 1.00 13.00 -19.13
C GLY A 177 -0.34 13.45 -18.53
N HIS A 178 -0.51 14.73 -18.23
CA HIS A 178 -1.69 15.26 -17.57
C HIS A 178 -2.22 16.53 -18.27
N GLU A 179 -3.52 16.73 -18.17
CA GLU A 179 -4.23 17.94 -18.57
C GLU A 179 -4.46 18.81 -17.33
N PHE A 180 -4.06 20.09 -17.40
CA PHE A 180 -4.42 21.07 -16.38
C PHE A 180 -5.91 21.37 -16.44
N ILE A 181 -6.59 21.31 -15.29
CA ILE A 181 -8.03 21.56 -15.19
C ILE A 181 -8.28 22.95 -14.61
N CYS A 182 -7.76 23.22 -13.41
CA CYS A 182 -7.98 24.46 -12.70
C CYS A 182 -7.02 24.60 -11.51
N PHE A 183 -7.08 25.75 -10.84
CA PHE A 183 -6.53 25.92 -9.50
C PHE A 183 -7.61 25.64 -8.45
N LEU A 184 -7.24 24.99 -7.35
CA LEU A 184 -8.09 24.77 -6.18
C LEU A 184 -7.66 25.70 -5.04
N ASP A 185 -8.64 26.19 -4.29
CA ASP A 185 -8.40 26.89 -3.03
C ASP A 185 -8.02 25.93 -1.89
N GLN A 186 -7.75 26.49 -0.71
CA GLN A 186 -7.39 25.73 0.49
C GLN A 186 -8.52 24.79 0.99
N LYS A 187 -9.77 25.02 0.56
CA LYS A 187 -10.94 24.18 0.86
C LYS A 187 -11.17 23.11 -0.21
N GLY A 188 -10.33 23.06 -1.24
CA GLY A 188 -10.46 22.14 -2.37
C GLY A 188 -11.52 22.54 -3.40
N GLN A 189 -12.00 23.80 -3.36
CA GLN A 189 -12.97 24.33 -4.32
C GLN A 189 -12.27 24.94 -5.53
N GLU A 190 -12.90 24.84 -6.70
CA GLU A 190 -12.37 25.44 -7.92
C GLU A 190 -12.30 26.96 -7.83
N PHE A 191 -11.11 27.50 -8.10
CA PHE A 191 -10.88 28.93 -8.15
C PHE A 191 -11.29 29.48 -9.52
N THR A 192 -12.20 30.45 -9.51
CA THR A 192 -12.81 31.04 -10.72
C THR A 192 -12.72 32.57 -10.68
N SER A 193 -13.07 33.23 -11.78
CA SER A 193 -13.15 34.70 -11.84
C SER A 193 -14.12 35.33 -10.83
N SER A 194 -15.06 34.56 -10.27
CA SER A 194 -16.03 34.98 -9.26
C SER A 194 -15.66 34.55 -7.83
N SER A 195 -14.53 33.86 -7.64
CA SER A 195 -14.10 33.46 -6.30
C SER A 195 -13.80 34.69 -5.44
N PRO A 196 -14.30 34.76 -4.19
CA PRO A 196 -14.12 35.92 -3.33
C PRO A 196 -12.65 36.07 -2.93
N LEU A 197 -12.17 37.31 -2.88
CA LEU A 197 -10.82 37.67 -2.44
C LEU A 197 -10.92 38.22 -1.00
N GLU A 198 -10.73 37.36 -0.02
CA GLU A 198 -10.93 37.71 1.41
C GLU A 198 -9.59 37.98 2.12
N ASP A 199 -8.52 37.30 1.70
CA ASP A 199 -7.22 37.33 2.35
C ASP A 199 -6.19 38.19 1.61
N GLU A 200 -5.23 38.77 2.35
CA GLU A 200 -4.06 39.44 1.77
C GLU A 200 -3.21 38.50 0.91
N VAL A 201 -3.18 37.21 1.26
CA VAL A 201 -2.51 36.15 0.50
C VAL A 201 -3.45 34.95 0.38
N THR A 202 -3.68 34.50 -0.85
CA THR A 202 -4.46 33.28 -1.13
C THR A 202 -3.55 32.23 -1.77
N SER A 203 -3.45 31.06 -1.13
CA SER A 203 -2.72 29.92 -1.67
C SER A 203 -3.65 29.03 -2.50
N LEU A 204 -3.24 28.75 -3.73
CA LEU A 204 -3.95 27.91 -4.67
C LEU A 204 -3.07 26.74 -5.11
N LYS A 205 -3.70 25.61 -5.41
CA LYS A 205 -3.03 24.39 -5.84
C LYS A 205 -3.54 23.92 -7.20
N ALA A 206 -2.66 23.65 -8.15
CA ALA A 206 -3.06 23.16 -9.47
C ALA A 206 -3.71 21.77 -9.38
N LYS A 207 -4.76 21.57 -10.17
CA LYS A 207 -5.46 20.30 -10.32
C LYS A 207 -5.31 19.80 -11.75
N TYR A 208 -5.06 18.51 -11.87
CA TYR A 208 -4.84 17.85 -13.14
C TYR A 208 -5.74 16.64 -13.31
N ARG A 209 -5.96 16.25 -14.56
CA ARG A 209 -6.52 14.96 -14.95
C ARG A 209 -5.47 14.18 -15.76
N PRO A 210 -5.17 12.92 -15.42
CA PRO A 210 -4.31 12.08 -16.24
C PRO A 210 -4.86 11.95 -17.67
N LEU A 211 -3.99 12.06 -18.67
CA LEU A 211 -4.36 11.85 -20.06
C LEU A 211 -4.40 10.36 -20.39
N GLU A 212 -5.19 10.02 -21.40
CA GLU A 212 -5.30 8.67 -21.92
C GLU A 212 -4.59 8.55 -23.27
N TYR A 213 -3.86 7.45 -23.43
CA TYR A 213 -3.11 7.10 -24.62
C TYR A 213 -3.56 5.76 -25.17
N THR A 214 -3.17 5.49 -26.42
CA THR A 214 -3.37 4.20 -27.05
C THR A 214 -2.11 3.38 -26.91
N LEU A 215 -2.23 2.23 -26.24
CA LEU A 215 -1.21 1.18 -26.24
C LEU A 215 -1.55 0.18 -27.35
N SER A 216 -0.74 0.17 -28.39
CA SER A 216 -0.86 -0.76 -29.52
C SER A 216 -0.01 -1.99 -29.25
N LEU A 217 -0.58 -3.16 -29.52
CA LEU A 217 0.03 -4.47 -29.35
C LEU A 217 0.35 -5.00 -30.76
N GLY A 218 1.50 -4.58 -31.27
CA GLY A 218 1.88 -4.73 -32.67
C GLY A 218 0.82 -4.13 -33.60
N VAL A 219 0.49 -4.90 -34.64
CA VAL A 219 -0.61 -4.59 -35.58
C VAL A 219 -1.92 -5.29 -35.22
N TYR A 220 -1.96 -6.03 -34.11
CA TYR A 220 -3.01 -7.00 -33.82
C TYR A 220 -4.18 -6.41 -33.03
N SER A 221 -3.87 -5.59 -32.02
CA SER A 221 -4.87 -4.98 -31.17
C SER A 221 -4.36 -3.70 -30.51
N SER A 222 -5.25 -2.96 -29.88
CA SER A 222 -4.90 -1.78 -29.10
C SER A 222 -5.87 -1.59 -27.95
N GLN A 223 -5.40 -0.98 -26.87
CA GLN A 223 -6.24 -0.60 -25.73
C GLN A 223 -5.96 0.84 -25.30
N ARG A 224 -6.94 1.45 -24.63
CA ARG A 224 -6.80 2.76 -23.98
C ARG A 224 -6.17 2.54 -22.62
N VAL A 225 -5.15 3.33 -22.31
CA VAL A 225 -4.44 3.30 -21.02
C VAL A 225 -4.30 4.72 -20.50
N THR A 226 -4.43 4.88 -19.19
CA THR A 226 -4.28 6.15 -18.51
C THR A 226 -2.82 6.36 -18.10
N PHE A 227 -2.31 7.59 -18.18
CA PHE A 227 -0.99 7.89 -17.64
C PHE A 227 -0.88 7.51 -16.16
N GLY A 228 0.15 6.74 -15.82
CA GLY A 228 0.39 6.20 -14.48
C GLY A 228 -0.36 4.89 -14.16
N GLU A 229 -1.20 4.39 -15.08
CA GLU A 229 -1.90 3.11 -14.95
C GLU A 229 -0.91 1.94 -14.88
N GLU A 230 -1.18 0.97 -14.01
CA GLU A 230 -0.37 -0.24 -13.88
C GLU A 230 -0.93 -1.34 -14.79
N ILE A 231 -0.10 -1.79 -15.73
CA ILE A 231 -0.42 -2.87 -16.66
C ILE A 231 0.20 -4.14 -16.09
N SER A 232 -0.67 -5.04 -15.64
CA SER A 232 -0.27 -6.30 -14.98
C SER A 232 -0.30 -7.52 -15.90
N SER A 233 -0.98 -7.42 -17.04
CA SER A 233 -1.04 -8.51 -18.02
C SER A 233 -1.11 -7.98 -19.43
N LEU A 234 -0.56 -8.76 -20.35
CA LEU A 234 -0.68 -8.57 -21.79
C LEU A 234 -1.08 -9.91 -22.43
N PRO A 235 -1.66 -9.91 -23.65
CA PRO A 235 -2.02 -11.15 -24.32
C PRO A 235 -0.82 -12.09 -24.47
N SER A 236 -1.00 -13.35 -24.10
CA SER A 236 -0.01 -14.43 -24.28
C SER A 236 -0.16 -15.17 -25.61
N GLN A 237 -1.10 -14.75 -26.44
CA GLN A 237 -1.36 -15.29 -27.76
C GLN A 237 -1.90 -14.18 -28.66
N LEU A 238 -1.40 -14.13 -29.88
CA LEU A 238 -1.93 -13.30 -30.96
C LEU A 238 -2.14 -14.21 -32.15
N GLU A 239 -3.36 -14.20 -32.69
CA GLU A 239 -3.77 -15.13 -33.75
C GLU A 239 -3.54 -16.59 -33.31
N ASP A 240 -2.68 -17.33 -33.99
CA ASP A 240 -2.30 -18.71 -33.71
C ASP A 240 -0.92 -18.86 -33.07
N ARG A 241 -0.24 -17.74 -32.74
CA ARG A 241 1.15 -17.74 -32.23
C ARG A 241 1.20 -17.39 -30.75
N ILE A 242 2.05 -18.11 -30.01
CA ILE A 242 2.28 -17.84 -28.58
C ILE A 242 3.24 -16.65 -28.44
N VAL A 243 2.88 -15.72 -27.55
CA VAL A 243 3.72 -14.58 -27.18
C VAL A 243 4.37 -14.88 -25.84
N ILE A 244 5.70 -14.86 -25.79
CA ILE A 244 6.50 -15.13 -24.59
C ILE A 244 7.02 -13.86 -23.91
N GLY A 245 6.86 -12.71 -24.57
CA GLY A 245 7.24 -11.41 -24.03
C GLY A 245 6.83 -10.28 -24.95
N TRP A 246 7.04 -9.05 -24.50
CA TRP A 246 6.77 -7.84 -25.27
C TRP A 246 7.98 -6.94 -25.20
N LYS A 247 8.26 -6.18 -26.26
CA LYS A 247 9.35 -5.22 -26.29
C LYS A 247 8.89 -3.86 -26.82
N LYS A 248 9.55 -2.81 -26.37
CA LYS A 248 9.42 -1.46 -26.92
C LYS A 248 10.73 -1.11 -27.60
N GLY A 249 10.76 -1.17 -28.93
CA GLY A 249 12.01 -1.11 -29.69
C GLY A 249 12.92 -2.29 -29.35
N SER A 250 14.08 -2.02 -28.75
CA SER A 250 15.03 -3.05 -28.32
C SER A 250 14.88 -3.49 -26.85
N GLU A 251 14.01 -2.84 -26.07
CA GLU A 251 13.87 -3.09 -24.63
C GLU A 251 12.73 -4.07 -24.34
N GLU A 252 13.02 -5.20 -23.68
CA GLU A 252 12.00 -6.13 -23.19
C GLU A 252 11.23 -5.52 -22.00
N ILE A 253 9.91 -5.64 -22.04
CA ILE A 253 9.01 -5.16 -21.00
C ILE A 253 8.85 -6.22 -19.92
N THR A 254 9.05 -5.83 -18.66
CA THR A 254 8.74 -6.66 -17.49
C THR A 254 7.38 -6.26 -16.93
N LEU A 255 6.50 -7.24 -16.68
CA LEU A 255 5.19 -7.03 -16.05
C LEU A 255 5.28 -7.25 -14.53
N PRO A 256 4.49 -6.52 -13.71
CA PRO A 256 3.70 -5.36 -14.09
C PRO A 256 4.59 -4.13 -14.35
N PHE A 257 4.13 -3.22 -15.21
CA PHE A 257 4.77 -1.89 -15.37
C PHE A 257 3.74 -0.76 -15.30
N ARG A 258 4.19 0.45 -14.96
CA ARG A 258 3.35 1.65 -15.01
C ARG A 258 3.54 2.37 -16.34
N TYR A 259 2.44 2.76 -16.97
CA TYR A 259 2.47 3.51 -18.22
C TYR A 259 2.94 4.96 -17.97
N GLN A 260 4.16 5.30 -18.39
CA GLN A 260 4.77 6.61 -18.13
C GLN A 260 5.08 7.41 -19.40
N ASP A 261 4.61 6.94 -20.55
CA ASP A 261 4.72 7.65 -21.82
C ASP A 261 3.59 8.68 -21.95
N ASP A 262 3.92 9.88 -22.42
CA ASP A 262 3.00 10.96 -22.75
C ASP A 262 2.65 10.98 -24.24
N CYS A 263 2.73 9.82 -24.88
CA CYS A 263 2.36 9.60 -26.28
C CYS A 263 1.86 8.17 -26.48
N ASN A 264 1.19 7.90 -27.60
CA ASN A 264 0.79 6.53 -27.95
C ASN A 264 2.02 5.65 -28.11
N VAL A 265 1.95 4.42 -27.60
CA VAL A 265 3.07 3.45 -27.62
C VAL A 265 2.67 2.23 -28.41
N THR A 266 3.63 1.65 -29.14
CA THR A 266 3.47 0.32 -29.73
C THR A 266 4.46 -0.64 -29.07
N LEU A 267 3.96 -1.75 -28.54
CA LEU A 267 4.77 -2.87 -28.08
C LEU A 267 4.79 -3.95 -29.16
N GLU A 268 5.97 -4.47 -29.46
CA GLU A 268 6.15 -5.58 -30.39
C GLU A 268 6.14 -6.91 -29.61
N PRO A 269 5.37 -7.91 -30.06
CA PRO A 269 5.40 -9.23 -29.44
C PRO A 269 6.72 -9.95 -29.72
N ILE A 270 7.18 -10.72 -28.74
CA ILE A 270 8.26 -11.69 -28.88
C ILE A 270 7.58 -13.06 -28.98
N PHE A 271 7.70 -13.68 -30.15
CA PHE A 271 7.00 -14.94 -30.41
C PHE A 271 7.81 -16.15 -29.99
N ALA A 272 7.11 -17.18 -29.50
CA ALA A 272 7.73 -18.41 -29.06
C ALA A 272 8.44 -19.16 -30.21
N ASP A 273 7.87 -19.14 -31.41
CA ASP A 273 8.37 -19.85 -32.59
C ASP A 273 9.71 -19.31 -33.13
N GLU A 274 10.14 -18.13 -32.67
CA GLU A 274 11.48 -17.60 -32.94
C GLU A 274 12.57 -18.32 -32.12
N TYR A 275 12.20 -19.01 -31.04
CA TYR A 275 13.12 -19.65 -30.10
C TYR A 275 12.84 -21.15 -29.91
N PHE A 276 11.61 -21.59 -30.16
CA PHE A 276 11.15 -22.95 -29.87
C PHE A 276 10.39 -23.53 -31.06
N ASP A 277 10.73 -24.77 -31.44
CA ASP A 277 9.81 -25.65 -32.18
C ASP A 277 8.93 -26.36 -31.15
N TYR A 278 7.61 -26.16 -31.26
CA TYR A 278 6.63 -26.68 -30.31
C TYR A 278 5.36 -27.13 -31.03
N GLU A 279 4.58 -27.97 -30.35
CA GLU A 279 3.26 -28.39 -30.84
C GLU A 279 2.25 -28.52 -29.70
N PHE A 280 0.98 -28.44 -30.05
CA PHE A 280 -0.12 -28.80 -29.15
C PHE A 280 -0.63 -30.19 -29.51
N VAL A 281 -0.57 -31.11 -28.55
CA VAL A 281 -1.17 -32.44 -28.67
C VAL A 281 -2.27 -32.56 -27.63
N ASN A 282 -3.52 -32.69 -28.06
CA ASN A 282 -4.70 -32.78 -27.18
C ASN A 282 -4.77 -31.65 -26.13
N GLY A 283 -4.37 -30.43 -26.51
CA GLY A 283 -4.38 -29.25 -25.63
C GLY A 283 -3.17 -29.15 -24.68
N SER A 284 -2.19 -30.05 -24.80
CA SER A 284 -0.95 -30.04 -24.02
C SER A 284 0.22 -29.54 -24.89
N LEU A 285 1.00 -28.59 -24.36
CA LEU A 285 2.12 -27.97 -25.07
C LEU A 285 3.39 -28.82 -24.94
N PHE A 286 3.96 -29.21 -26.08
CA PHE A 286 5.17 -30.03 -26.17
C PHE A 286 6.30 -29.23 -26.83
N ILE A 287 7.50 -29.27 -26.24
CA ILE A 287 8.71 -28.70 -26.85
C ILE A 287 9.41 -29.78 -27.66
N LYS A 288 9.57 -29.56 -28.97
CA LYS A 288 10.34 -30.42 -29.87
C LYS A 288 11.79 -30.02 -29.95
N LYS A 289 12.06 -28.71 -29.98
CA LYS A 289 13.42 -28.17 -30.08
C LYS A 289 13.49 -26.76 -29.51
N VAL A 290 14.58 -26.44 -28.82
CA VAL A 290 15.02 -25.06 -28.61
C VAL A 290 15.93 -24.69 -29.78
N LEU A 291 15.45 -23.78 -30.63
CA LEU A 291 16.12 -23.35 -31.86
C LEU A 291 17.36 -22.51 -31.56
N GLN A 292 17.22 -21.58 -30.62
CA GLN A 292 18.29 -20.68 -30.17
C GLN A 292 17.99 -20.18 -28.75
N TRP A 293 19.03 -20.03 -27.93
CA TRP A 293 18.92 -19.43 -26.61
C TRP A 293 20.27 -18.93 -26.11
N GLU A 294 20.37 -17.63 -25.85
CA GLU A 294 21.64 -16.99 -25.47
C GLU A 294 21.66 -16.52 -24.00
N LYS A 295 20.57 -16.75 -23.24
CA LYS A 295 20.47 -16.34 -21.83
C LYS A 295 20.93 -17.48 -20.89
N PRO A 296 21.54 -17.17 -19.72
CA PRO A 296 21.97 -18.19 -18.75
C PRO A 296 20.84 -19.05 -18.17
N LEU A 297 19.69 -18.43 -17.92
CA LEU A 297 18.47 -19.10 -17.47
C LEU A 297 17.63 -19.49 -18.68
N LEU A 298 17.27 -20.76 -18.77
CA LEU A 298 16.25 -21.28 -19.66
C LEU A 298 15.08 -21.80 -18.80
N ASP A 299 14.05 -20.96 -18.67
CA ASP A 299 12.81 -21.31 -17.98
C ASP A 299 11.91 -22.09 -18.95
N LEU A 300 11.63 -23.35 -18.59
CA LEU A 300 10.78 -24.26 -19.35
C LEU A 300 9.49 -24.57 -18.60
N SER A 301 9.00 -23.62 -17.81
CA SER A 301 7.72 -23.72 -17.09
C SER A 301 6.52 -23.55 -18.03
N SER A 302 6.58 -22.57 -18.92
CA SER A 302 5.50 -22.25 -19.87
C SER A 302 6.04 -21.46 -21.05
N LEU A 303 5.28 -21.48 -22.15
CA LEU A 303 5.40 -20.48 -23.21
C LEU A 303 4.18 -19.55 -23.11
N GLY A 304 4.39 -18.29 -22.72
CA GLY A 304 3.29 -17.41 -22.34
C GLY A 304 2.50 -18.02 -21.17
N ASN A 305 1.18 -18.16 -21.34
CA ASN A 305 0.30 -18.77 -20.34
C ASN A 305 0.10 -20.29 -20.53
N TYR A 306 0.82 -20.90 -21.48
CA TYR A 306 0.68 -22.33 -21.80
C TYR A 306 1.77 -23.13 -21.08
N ALA A 307 1.39 -23.87 -20.04
CA ALA A 307 2.31 -24.73 -19.31
C ALA A 307 2.92 -25.79 -20.23
N ILE A 308 4.25 -25.93 -20.21
CA ILE A 308 4.93 -26.99 -20.95
C ILE A 308 4.65 -28.32 -20.25
N SER A 309 4.18 -29.29 -21.00
CA SER A 309 3.78 -30.61 -20.47
C SER A 309 4.73 -31.72 -20.88
N LYS A 310 5.51 -31.50 -21.94
CA LYS A 310 6.49 -32.46 -22.45
C LYS A 310 7.70 -31.77 -23.08
N VAL A 311 8.88 -32.35 -22.87
CA VAL A 311 10.10 -32.00 -23.61
C VAL A 311 10.60 -33.24 -24.34
N ALA A 312 10.70 -33.15 -25.67
CA ALA A 312 11.07 -34.26 -26.54
C ALA A 312 12.57 -34.60 -26.47
N SER A 313 12.94 -35.78 -26.96
CA SER A 313 14.35 -36.18 -27.09
C SER A 313 15.13 -35.17 -27.92
N HIS A 314 16.35 -34.83 -27.48
CA HIS A 314 17.25 -33.87 -28.11
C HIS A 314 16.71 -32.44 -28.23
N ALA A 315 15.62 -32.11 -27.52
CA ALA A 315 14.97 -30.82 -27.65
C ALA A 315 15.87 -29.67 -27.21
N VAL A 316 16.56 -29.82 -26.08
CA VAL A 316 17.49 -28.82 -25.54
C VAL A 316 18.90 -29.36 -25.70
N SER A 317 19.54 -29.03 -26.82
CA SER A 317 20.84 -29.62 -27.17
C SER A 317 21.83 -28.61 -27.72
N GLY A 318 23.09 -28.70 -27.30
CA GLY A 318 24.21 -27.90 -27.81
C GLY A 318 24.22 -26.43 -27.35
N LEU A 319 23.49 -26.09 -26.29
CA LEU A 319 23.38 -24.71 -25.80
C LEU A 319 24.45 -24.42 -24.73
N SER A 320 25.56 -23.81 -25.15
CA SER A 320 26.67 -23.46 -24.25
C SER A 320 26.37 -22.30 -23.29
N SER A 321 25.37 -21.48 -23.58
CA SER A 321 25.01 -20.33 -22.75
C SER A 321 24.14 -20.70 -21.56
N VAL A 322 23.49 -21.87 -21.57
CA VAL A 322 22.55 -22.29 -20.52
C VAL A 322 23.29 -22.82 -19.30
N HIS A 323 23.14 -22.14 -18.17
CA HIS A 323 23.70 -22.51 -16.87
C HIS A 323 22.64 -23.04 -15.91
N TYR A 324 21.38 -22.69 -16.15
CA TYR A 324 20.27 -22.97 -15.25
C TYR A 324 19.00 -23.35 -16.02
N LEU A 325 18.44 -24.53 -15.72
CA LEU A 325 17.11 -24.96 -16.15
C LEU A 325 16.10 -24.86 -15.01
N TYR A 326 14.94 -24.26 -15.28
CA TYR A 326 13.86 -24.09 -14.30
C TYR A 326 12.51 -24.62 -14.80
N PHE A 327 11.78 -25.32 -13.93
CA PHE A 327 10.48 -25.94 -14.24
C PHE A 327 9.49 -25.79 -13.09
N LYS A 328 8.41 -25.04 -13.30
CA LYS A 328 7.39 -24.79 -12.26
C LYS A 328 6.21 -25.78 -12.27
N GLN A 329 6.16 -26.72 -13.20
CA GLN A 329 5.00 -27.59 -13.39
C GLN A 329 4.93 -28.71 -12.33
N GLU A 330 3.71 -29.05 -11.93
CA GLU A 330 3.48 -30.21 -11.05
C GLU A 330 3.56 -31.56 -11.77
N THR A 331 3.29 -31.56 -13.08
CA THR A 331 3.35 -32.75 -13.94
C THR A 331 4.09 -32.41 -15.22
N LEU A 332 5.13 -33.17 -15.53
CA LEU A 332 5.99 -32.97 -16.69
C LEU A 332 6.45 -34.32 -17.26
N ASN A 333 6.48 -34.43 -18.58
CA ASN A 333 7.01 -35.60 -19.27
C ASN A 333 8.34 -35.26 -19.96
N LEU A 334 9.39 -36.02 -19.65
CA LEU A 334 10.71 -35.81 -20.25
C LEU A 334 11.15 -37.08 -20.99
N GLU A 335 11.53 -36.94 -22.25
CA GLU A 335 12.06 -38.05 -23.04
C GLU A 335 13.58 -38.21 -22.87
N THR A 336 14.12 -39.36 -23.29
CA THR A 336 15.55 -39.65 -23.19
C THR A 336 16.36 -38.60 -23.95
N ALA A 337 17.49 -38.18 -23.37
CA ALA A 337 18.40 -37.18 -23.92
C ALA A 337 17.71 -35.86 -24.30
N CYS A 338 16.65 -35.46 -23.60
CA CYS A 338 15.99 -34.17 -23.85
C CYS A 338 16.88 -32.98 -23.50
N PHE A 339 17.86 -33.16 -22.60
CA PHE A 339 18.93 -32.21 -22.28
C PHE A 339 20.28 -32.82 -22.66
N GLU A 340 20.89 -32.34 -23.74
CA GLU A 340 22.09 -32.94 -24.32
C GLU A 340 23.17 -31.91 -24.62
N ASP A 341 24.45 -32.26 -24.41
CA ASP A 341 25.58 -31.39 -24.77
C ASP A 341 25.45 -29.97 -24.19
N LEU A 342 25.12 -29.88 -22.90
CA LEU A 342 24.99 -28.62 -22.16
C LEU A 342 26.20 -28.44 -21.23
N PRO A 343 27.37 -27.99 -21.75
CA PRO A 343 28.61 -27.99 -21.00
C PRO A 343 28.61 -27.00 -19.83
N SER A 344 27.80 -25.94 -19.88
CA SER A 344 27.75 -24.91 -18.84
C SER A 344 26.62 -25.12 -17.84
N LEU A 345 25.78 -26.15 -18.02
CA LEU A 345 24.64 -26.40 -17.15
C LEU A 345 25.14 -26.83 -15.76
N GLU A 346 24.82 -26.03 -14.74
CA GLU A 346 25.21 -26.26 -13.36
C GLU A 346 24.00 -26.56 -12.47
N LYS A 347 22.87 -25.92 -12.76
CA LYS A 347 21.68 -25.91 -11.90
C LYS A 347 20.44 -26.42 -12.63
N VAL A 348 19.69 -27.31 -11.99
CA VAL A 348 18.37 -27.76 -12.47
C VAL A 348 17.37 -27.74 -11.32
N GLU A 349 16.22 -27.12 -11.54
CA GLU A 349 15.18 -27.02 -10.52
C GLU A 349 13.79 -27.44 -10.99
N PHE A 350 13.19 -28.33 -10.20
CA PHE A 350 11.82 -28.79 -10.31
C PHE A 350 11.07 -28.57 -8.99
N PRO A 351 10.82 -27.32 -8.56
CA PRO A 351 10.26 -26.97 -7.25
C PRO A 351 8.88 -27.58 -6.93
N PHE A 352 8.08 -27.92 -7.94
CA PHE A 352 6.71 -28.41 -7.72
C PHE A 352 6.43 -29.78 -8.34
N LEU A 353 7.44 -30.41 -8.93
CA LEU A 353 7.29 -31.70 -9.61
C LEU A 353 6.77 -32.79 -8.67
N THR A 354 5.74 -33.50 -9.12
CA THR A 354 5.09 -34.58 -8.35
C THR A 354 5.36 -35.95 -8.98
N SER A 355 4.97 -37.00 -8.25
CA SER A 355 4.99 -38.41 -8.71
C SER A 355 4.11 -38.72 -9.92
N LYS A 356 3.31 -37.77 -10.40
CA LYS A 356 2.54 -37.89 -11.65
C LYS A 356 3.39 -37.67 -12.91
N SER A 357 4.61 -37.15 -12.75
CA SER A 357 5.53 -36.83 -13.85
C SER A 357 6.22 -38.07 -14.39
N LEU A 358 6.37 -38.18 -15.72
CA LEU A 358 7.01 -39.33 -16.36
C LEU A 358 8.34 -38.95 -17.02
N PHE A 359 9.45 -39.42 -16.48
CA PHE A 359 10.79 -39.16 -17.00
C PHE A 359 11.37 -40.46 -17.58
N ALA A 360 11.79 -40.42 -18.83
CA ALA A 360 12.54 -41.51 -19.44
C ALA A 360 13.97 -41.57 -18.85
N PRO A 361 14.64 -42.73 -18.84
CA PRO A 361 16.04 -42.79 -18.44
C PRO A 361 16.94 -41.96 -19.37
N GLY A 362 17.99 -41.38 -18.82
CA GLY A 362 19.02 -40.62 -19.52
C GLY A 362 18.54 -39.25 -20.01
N ILE A 363 17.67 -38.56 -19.28
CA ILE A 363 17.20 -37.21 -19.66
C ILE A 363 18.36 -36.21 -19.83
N PHE A 364 19.46 -36.39 -19.09
CA PHE A 364 20.71 -35.65 -19.26
C PHE A 364 21.74 -36.50 -20.00
N THR A 365 22.33 -35.97 -21.05
CA THR A 365 23.43 -36.60 -21.79
C THR A 365 24.54 -35.57 -22.01
N ASN A 366 25.77 -35.88 -21.62
CA ASN A 366 26.92 -34.96 -21.71
C ASN A 366 26.68 -33.59 -21.05
N CYS A 367 26.15 -33.59 -19.83
CA CYS A 367 25.98 -32.40 -18.98
C CYS A 367 26.91 -32.49 -17.75
N PRO A 368 28.25 -32.37 -17.91
CA PRO A 368 29.23 -32.74 -16.88
C PRO A 368 29.22 -31.82 -15.66
N ASN A 369 28.76 -30.58 -15.82
CA ASN A 369 28.89 -29.55 -14.81
C ASN A 369 27.72 -29.46 -13.84
N VAL A 370 26.62 -30.20 -14.07
CA VAL A 370 25.46 -30.24 -13.17
C VAL A 370 25.92 -30.58 -11.76
N SER A 371 25.66 -29.68 -10.83
CA SER A 371 26.11 -29.75 -9.44
C SER A 371 24.98 -29.44 -8.45
N TYR A 372 23.83 -28.95 -8.92
CA TYR A 372 22.65 -28.74 -8.08
C TYR A 372 21.39 -29.26 -8.77
N LEU A 373 20.64 -30.09 -8.05
CA LEU A 373 19.34 -30.62 -8.48
C LEU A 373 18.31 -30.46 -7.36
N LEU A 374 17.32 -29.59 -7.58
CA LEU A 374 16.07 -29.58 -6.81
C LEU A 374 15.05 -30.44 -7.54
N THR A 375 14.55 -31.51 -6.93
CA THR A 375 13.64 -32.44 -7.62
C THR A 375 12.56 -33.02 -6.71
N GLY A 376 11.43 -33.37 -7.32
CA GLY A 376 10.50 -34.35 -6.75
C GLY A 376 10.94 -35.78 -7.07
N ILE A 377 10.01 -36.73 -6.94
CA ILE A 377 10.21 -38.13 -7.34
C ILE A 377 9.37 -38.44 -8.58
N PRO A 378 9.91 -38.22 -9.79
CA PRO A 378 9.24 -38.63 -11.02
C PRO A 378 9.33 -40.14 -11.24
N TYR A 379 8.53 -40.61 -12.17
CA TYR A 379 8.36 -42.03 -12.45
C TYR A 379 8.83 -42.35 -13.87
N LYS A 380 9.42 -43.53 -14.06
CA LYS A 380 9.79 -44.08 -15.37
C LYS A 380 8.60 -44.71 -16.07
N THR A 381 7.73 -45.35 -15.28
CA THR A 381 6.45 -45.94 -15.69
C THR A 381 5.41 -45.65 -14.62
N ILE A 382 4.13 -45.90 -14.87
CA ILE A 382 3.03 -45.58 -13.93
C ILE A 382 3.27 -46.13 -12.50
N SER A 383 4.08 -47.18 -12.33
CA SER A 383 4.36 -47.82 -11.05
C SER A 383 5.83 -47.82 -10.61
N GLU A 384 6.77 -47.36 -11.44
CA GLU A 384 8.21 -47.45 -11.17
C GLU A 384 8.83 -46.05 -11.03
N PRO A 385 9.26 -45.64 -9.83
CA PRO A 385 10.01 -44.40 -9.63
C PRO A 385 11.33 -44.41 -10.41
N LEU A 386 11.70 -43.27 -11.00
CA LEU A 386 12.98 -43.15 -11.71
C LEU A 386 14.12 -42.99 -10.69
N LYS A 387 15.18 -43.79 -10.78
CA LYS A 387 16.36 -43.64 -9.91
C LYS A 387 17.18 -42.42 -10.31
N LEU A 388 17.84 -41.80 -9.35
CA LEU A 388 18.69 -40.62 -9.56
C LEU A 388 19.81 -40.88 -10.59
N LYS A 389 20.46 -42.07 -10.56
CA LYS A 389 21.44 -42.46 -11.57
C LYS A 389 20.87 -42.60 -12.98
N GLU A 390 19.58 -42.91 -13.09
CA GLU A 390 18.89 -43.01 -14.38
C GLU A 390 18.57 -41.65 -14.96
N TYR A 391 18.82 -40.53 -14.27
CA TYR A 391 18.71 -39.20 -14.89
C TYR A 391 19.81 -38.98 -15.94
N GLY A 392 20.90 -39.75 -15.90
CA GLY A 392 22.09 -39.54 -16.75
C GLY A 392 23.11 -38.57 -16.13
N LEU A 393 22.98 -38.28 -14.84
CA LEU A 393 23.92 -37.48 -14.05
C LEU A 393 24.91 -38.38 -13.30
N VAL A 394 26.04 -37.81 -12.92
CA VAL A 394 27.10 -38.50 -12.17
C VAL A 394 27.35 -37.76 -10.87
N GLY A 395 27.29 -38.47 -9.74
CA GLY A 395 27.60 -37.90 -8.43
C GLY A 395 29.06 -37.45 -8.30
N LYS A 396 29.26 -36.31 -7.63
CA LYS A 396 30.56 -35.72 -7.28
C LYS A 396 30.49 -35.03 -5.92
N GLU A 397 31.64 -34.75 -5.30
CA GLU A 397 31.70 -34.14 -3.96
C GLU A 397 31.03 -32.76 -3.88
N SER A 398 30.92 -32.04 -4.99
CA SER A 398 30.23 -30.75 -5.07
C SER A 398 28.74 -30.87 -5.40
N PHE A 399 28.20 -32.08 -5.54
CA PHE A 399 26.84 -32.30 -6.01
C PHE A 399 25.82 -32.17 -4.87
N VAL A 400 24.87 -31.25 -5.02
CA VAL A 400 23.77 -31.01 -4.08
C VAL A 400 22.48 -31.56 -4.65
N VAL A 401 21.77 -32.37 -3.87
CA VAL A 401 20.43 -32.85 -4.18
C VAL A 401 19.47 -32.31 -3.13
N GLU A 402 18.40 -31.68 -3.57
CA GLU A 402 17.36 -31.13 -2.70
C GLU A 402 15.99 -31.70 -3.09
N LEU A 403 15.24 -32.19 -2.11
CA LEU A 403 13.86 -32.62 -2.33
C LEU A 403 12.92 -31.42 -2.26
N ASN A 404 11.99 -31.36 -3.19
CA ASN A 404 11.03 -30.27 -3.26
C ASN A 404 9.86 -30.41 -2.24
N GLU A 405 9.08 -29.35 -2.08
CA GLU A 405 7.94 -29.29 -1.14
C GLU A 405 6.79 -30.26 -1.48
N ARG A 406 6.77 -30.81 -2.70
CA ARG A 406 5.75 -31.77 -3.14
C ARG A 406 6.15 -33.22 -2.90
N THR A 407 7.36 -33.47 -2.43
CA THR A 407 7.86 -34.83 -2.18
C THR A 407 7.28 -35.38 -0.88
N LYS A 408 6.29 -36.27 -0.98
CA LYS A 408 5.61 -36.86 0.18
C LYS A 408 6.27 -38.14 0.71
N SER A 409 6.99 -38.87 -0.15
CA SER A 409 7.71 -40.09 0.23
C SER A 409 8.93 -40.30 -0.66
N LEU A 410 9.87 -41.11 -0.17
CA LEU A 410 11.11 -41.44 -0.88
C LEU A 410 11.19 -42.94 -1.21
N PRO A 411 11.40 -43.34 -2.47
CA PRO A 411 11.60 -44.74 -2.82
C PRO A 411 12.93 -45.29 -2.27
N LEU A 412 12.90 -46.51 -1.75
CA LEU A 412 14.06 -47.17 -1.08
C LEU A 412 15.35 -47.25 -1.91
N SER A 413 15.24 -47.31 -3.24
CA SER A 413 16.39 -47.47 -4.14
C SER A 413 16.64 -46.25 -5.03
N TRP A 414 16.02 -45.12 -4.69
CA TRP A 414 16.02 -43.93 -5.54
C TRP A 414 17.44 -43.41 -5.80
N ASN A 415 18.31 -43.37 -4.80
CA ASN A 415 19.70 -42.91 -4.93
C ASN A 415 20.73 -44.05 -5.02
N GLU A 416 20.31 -45.29 -5.31
CA GLU A 416 21.21 -46.45 -5.36
C GLU A 416 22.25 -46.32 -6.48
N ASP A 417 23.54 -46.50 -6.16
CA ASP A 417 24.72 -46.42 -7.04
C ASP A 417 24.90 -45.10 -7.80
N PHE A 418 24.45 -43.96 -7.26
CA PHE A 418 24.64 -42.64 -7.87
C PHE A 418 26.08 -42.11 -7.77
N GLY A 419 26.90 -42.69 -6.89
CA GLY A 419 28.25 -42.21 -6.60
C GLY A 419 28.28 -41.30 -5.37
N THR A 420 28.99 -40.18 -5.42
CA THR A 420 29.10 -39.26 -4.28
C THR A 420 28.07 -38.13 -4.39
N ILE A 421 27.36 -37.85 -3.29
CA ILE A 421 26.51 -36.69 -3.10
C ILE A 421 27.22 -35.80 -2.06
N GLY A 422 27.57 -34.58 -2.46
CA GLY A 422 28.16 -33.58 -1.58
C GLY A 422 27.22 -33.17 -0.46
N GLU A 423 25.99 -32.80 -0.79
CA GLU A 423 24.97 -32.44 0.18
C GLU A 423 23.61 -33.00 -0.23
N PHE A 424 22.93 -33.67 0.69
CA PHE A 424 21.55 -34.09 0.53
C PHE A 424 20.66 -33.25 1.45
N ARG A 425 19.76 -32.46 0.84
CA ARG A 425 18.79 -31.62 1.54
C ARG A 425 17.41 -32.26 1.44
N MET A 426 16.85 -32.59 2.60
CA MET A 426 15.58 -33.31 2.65
C MET A 426 14.37 -32.44 2.32
N GLY A 427 14.50 -31.12 2.41
CA GLY A 427 13.40 -30.18 2.18
C GLY A 427 12.25 -30.34 3.19
N ASN A 428 11.17 -29.62 2.94
CA ASN A 428 10.05 -29.47 3.87
C ASN A 428 8.76 -30.21 3.43
N GLY A 429 8.80 -30.94 2.31
CA GLY A 429 7.61 -31.54 1.71
C GLY A 429 7.15 -32.88 2.30
N LEU A 430 8.03 -33.58 3.03
CA LEU A 430 7.77 -34.93 3.53
C LEU A 430 6.75 -34.93 4.66
N GLU A 431 5.56 -35.45 4.38
CA GLU A 431 4.43 -35.59 5.29
C GLU A 431 3.97 -37.05 5.25
N SER A 432 4.77 -37.97 5.79
CA SER A 432 4.41 -39.39 5.86
C SER A 432 3.82 -39.72 7.23
N LEU A 433 2.76 -40.54 7.28
CA LEU A 433 2.30 -41.22 8.51
C LEU A 433 3.12 -42.50 8.80
N ASP A 434 3.87 -42.99 7.81
CA ASP A 434 4.76 -44.15 7.87
C ASP A 434 6.24 -43.74 7.91
N GLU A 435 7.13 -44.67 8.27
CA GLU A 435 8.59 -44.46 8.31
C GLU A 435 9.18 -44.13 6.91
N THR A 436 9.67 -42.90 6.73
CA THR A 436 10.41 -42.51 5.51
C THR A 436 11.81 -43.12 5.57
N ARG A 437 12.26 -43.82 4.53
CA ARG A 437 13.57 -44.49 4.52
C ARG A 437 14.49 -43.90 3.47
N LEU A 438 15.63 -43.35 3.89
CA LEU A 438 16.74 -42.97 3.02
C LEU A 438 17.86 -44.00 3.16
N VAL A 439 18.14 -44.74 2.09
CA VAL A 439 19.17 -45.80 2.07
C VAL A 439 20.19 -45.50 0.99
N THR A 440 21.43 -45.15 1.37
CA THR A 440 22.49 -44.89 0.39
C THR A 440 23.26 -46.16 0.07
N LYS A 441 22.62 -47.09 -0.65
CA LYS A 441 23.30 -48.31 -1.12
C LYS A 441 24.13 -48.00 -2.37
N GLY A 442 25.44 -48.22 -2.30
CA GLY A 442 26.36 -47.92 -3.41
C GLY A 442 26.61 -46.43 -3.66
N SER A 443 26.09 -45.55 -2.79
CA SER A 443 26.27 -44.09 -2.87
C SER A 443 26.86 -43.56 -1.56
N LYS A 444 27.69 -42.52 -1.64
CA LYS A 444 28.28 -41.83 -0.49
C LYS A 444 27.66 -40.46 -0.33
N VAL A 445 27.04 -40.17 0.82
CA VAL A 445 26.55 -38.82 1.17
C VAL A 445 27.55 -38.17 2.12
N LEU A 446 28.08 -36.99 1.75
CA LEU A 446 29.07 -36.27 2.56
C LEU A 446 28.41 -35.32 3.57
N CYS A 447 27.33 -34.63 3.18
CA CYS A 447 26.54 -33.72 4.01
C CYS A 447 25.06 -34.10 3.95
N PHE A 448 24.37 -34.10 5.09
CA PHE A 448 22.92 -34.31 5.18
C PHE A 448 22.29 -33.17 5.96
N THR A 449 21.45 -32.42 5.27
CA THR A 449 20.69 -31.31 5.84
C THR A 449 19.23 -31.76 5.98
N PRO A 450 18.74 -32.00 7.21
CA PRO A 450 17.34 -32.33 7.43
C PRO A 450 16.43 -31.15 7.09
N GLY A 451 15.13 -31.42 6.94
CA GLY A 451 14.12 -30.38 6.80
C GLY A 451 13.82 -29.67 8.12
N GLU A 452 13.20 -28.50 8.03
CA GLU A 452 12.72 -27.70 9.17
C GLU A 452 11.33 -28.17 9.67
N ASN A 453 10.57 -28.89 8.83
CA ASN A 453 9.26 -29.43 9.19
C ASN A 453 9.34 -30.75 9.97
N SER A 454 8.35 -30.99 10.84
CA SER A 454 8.22 -32.25 11.60
C SER A 454 7.74 -33.40 10.70
N TYR A 455 8.46 -34.52 10.67
CA TYR A 455 8.09 -35.76 9.98
C TYR A 455 7.88 -36.89 10.98
N SER A 456 6.80 -37.67 10.87
CA SER A 456 6.40 -38.64 11.91
C SER A 456 7.49 -39.68 12.24
N SER A 457 8.19 -40.21 11.23
CA SER A 457 9.36 -41.07 11.41
C SER A 457 10.31 -41.06 10.21
N LEU A 458 11.62 -41.01 10.47
CA LEU A 458 12.68 -41.04 9.45
C LEU A 458 13.74 -42.10 9.78
N ARG A 459 13.90 -43.07 8.89
CA ARG A 459 15.02 -44.00 8.86
C ARG A 459 16.12 -43.52 7.93
N LEU A 460 17.32 -43.34 8.47
CA LEU A 460 18.51 -42.96 7.70
C LEU A 460 19.53 -44.09 7.74
N GLU A 461 19.93 -44.63 6.58
CA GLU A 461 21.01 -45.60 6.39
C GLU A 461 22.17 -44.97 5.59
N LEU A 462 23.09 -44.34 6.32
CA LEU A 462 24.17 -43.48 5.80
C LEU A 462 25.55 -43.92 6.32
N PRO A 463 26.27 -44.85 5.65
CA PRO A 463 27.46 -45.50 6.19
C PRO A 463 28.74 -44.61 6.30
N HIS A 464 28.72 -43.34 5.86
CA HIS A 464 29.92 -42.50 5.71
C HIS A 464 29.69 -41.00 5.95
N ILE A 465 28.95 -40.67 7.00
CA ILE A 465 28.51 -39.30 7.24
C ILE A 465 29.31 -38.60 8.35
N ASP A 466 30.33 -37.83 7.97
CA ASP A 466 30.99 -36.87 8.88
C ASP A 466 30.27 -35.52 8.76
N GLN A 467 29.74 -34.95 9.84
CA GLN A 467 29.01 -33.66 9.80
C GLN A 467 29.61 -32.65 10.76
N GLU A 468 29.59 -31.37 10.38
CA GLU A 468 29.74 -30.28 11.33
C GLU A 468 28.52 -30.21 12.26
N GLU A 469 27.32 -30.38 11.71
CA GLU A 469 26.08 -30.26 12.46
C GLU A 469 24.96 -31.11 11.86
N MET A 470 24.17 -31.75 12.72
CA MET A 470 22.87 -32.34 12.39
C MET A 470 21.84 -31.77 13.35
N GLN A 471 20.97 -30.88 12.87
CA GLN A 471 19.95 -30.22 13.69
C GLN A 471 18.57 -30.63 13.23
N PHE A 472 17.76 -31.18 14.14
CA PHE A 472 16.42 -31.65 13.83
C PHE A 472 15.37 -30.88 14.63
N HIS A 473 14.28 -30.50 13.97
CA HIS A 473 13.19 -29.70 14.54
C HIS A 473 11.88 -30.50 14.66
N GLY A 474 11.13 -30.22 15.73
CA GLY A 474 9.76 -30.69 15.98
C GLY A 474 9.62 -32.19 16.27
N PHE A 475 8.39 -32.71 16.24
CA PHE A 475 7.97 -33.98 16.86
C PHE A 475 8.44 -35.29 16.18
N SER A 476 9.53 -35.25 15.43
CA SER A 476 9.90 -36.30 14.50
C SER A 476 10.60 -37.50 15.15
N LEU A 477 10.08 -38.73 15.00
CA LEU A 477 10.78 -39.95 15.46
C LEU A 477 11.91 -40.32 14.49
N ILE A 478 13.13 -39.89 14.80
CA ILE A 478 14.28 -40.19 13.95
C ILE A 478 14.87 -41.53 14.34
N ARG A 479 14.81 -42.49 13.43
CA ARG A 479 15.48 -43.79 13.53
C ARG A 479 16.73 -43.85 12.68
N ILE A 480 17.88 -43.52 13.24
CA ILE A 480 19.10 -43.68 12.45
C ILE A 480 19.63 -45.10 12.58
N VAL A 481 19.77 -45.80 11.44
CA VAL A 481 20.21 -47.19 11.33
C VAL A 481 21.40 -47.23 10.40
N GLY A 482 22.55 -47.78 10.76
CA GLY A 482 23.65 -47.88 9.79
C GLY A 482 24.72 -48.83 10.25
N ASP A 483 25.45 -49.44 9.31
CA ASP A 483 26.52 -50.39 9.64
C ASP A 483 27.73 -49.71 10.30
N SER A 484 27.94 -48.42 10.01
CA SER A 484 28.92 -47.54 10.65
C SER A 484 28.47 -46.08 10.50
N PHE A 485 28.49 -45.30 11.57
CA PHE A 485 28.33 -43.84 11.48
C PHE A 485 29.70 -43.16 11.39
N GLY A 486 29.77 -42.04 10.67
CA GLY A 486 30.90 -41.11 10.77
C GLY A 486 30.86 -40.30 12.08
N LYS A 487 31.72 -39.30 12.19
CA LYS A 487 31.79 -38.37 13.33
C LYS A 487 30.92 -37.15 13.08
N VAL A 488 30.03 -36.84 14.01
CA VAL A 488 29.19 -35.62 13.95
C VAL A 488 29.68 -34.63 15.01
N LYS A 489 30.10 -33.43 14.66
CA LYS A 489 30.57 -32.46 15.67
C LYS A 489 29.42 -32.02 16.57
N ARG A 490 28.31 -31.54 16.03
CA ARG A 490 27.12 -31.19 16.82
C ARG A 490 25.89 -31.97 16.34
N PHE A 491 25.21 -32.64 17.26
CA PHE A 491 23.92 -33.28 17.01
C PHE A 491 22.88 -32.60 17.89
N ALA A 492 21.93 -31.88 17.30
CA ALA A 492 20.98 -31.02 18.00
C ALA A 492 19.53 -31.44 17.74
N LEU A 493 18.71 -31.43 18.79
CA LEU A 493 17.29 -31.78 18.79
C LEU A 493 16.46 -30.67 19.43
N GLU A 494 15.52 -30.12 18.67
CA GLU A 494 14.64 -29.05 19.10
C GLU A 494 13.18 -29.50 19.08
N ASN A 495 12.51 -29.47 20.23
CA ASN A 495 11.09 -29.79 20.37
C ASN A 495 10.67 -31.18 19.81
N GLY A 496 11.58 -32.17 19.87
CA GLY A 496 11.41 -33.49 19.24
C GLY A 496 11.81 -34.71 20.07
N ALA A 497 11.71 -35.90 19.48
CA ALA A 497 12.07 -37.18 20.08
C ALA A 497 12.88 -38.05 19.11
N VAL A 498 14.04 -38.56 19.51
CA VAL A 498 14.90 -39.39 18.63
C VAL A 498 15.13 -40.77 19.20
N CYS A 499 15.03 -41.78 18.32
CA CYS A 499 15.38 -43.16 18.61
C CYS A 499 16.60 -43.57 17.78
N VAL A 500 17.81 -43.43 18.31
CA VAL A 500 18.99 -43.93 17.61
C VAL A 500 19.04 -45.46 17.77
N SER A 501 18.84 -46.19 16.67
CA SER A 501 18.88 -47.65 16.63
C SER A 501 19.90 -48.09 15.58
N ASN A 502 21.18 -47.98 15.92
CA ASN A 502 22.22 -48.63 15.13
C ASN A 502 22.28 -50.13 15.54
N ARG A 503 22.74 -51.03 14.67
CA ARG A 503 22.86 -52.47 14.95
C ARG A 503 24.28 -52.92 15.25
N THR A 504 25.28 -52.11 14.89
CA THR A 504 26.69 -52.53 14.81
C THR A 504 27.70 -51.51 15.35
N SER A 505 27.35 -50.23 15.54
CA SER A 505 28.27 -49.20 16.06
C SER A 505 27.58 -48.09 16.87
N PRO A 506 28.25 -47.49 17.87
CA PRO A 506 27.71 -46.35 18.62
C PRO A 506 27.69 -45.07 17.77
N LEU A 507 26.73 -44.16 18.03
CA LEU A 507 26.77 -42.80 17.50
C LEU A 507 27.90 -42.03 18.18
N THR A 508 28.83 -41.48 17.40
CA THR A 508 29.97 -40.71 17.92
C THR A 508 29.80 -39.23 17.58
N VAL A 509 29.70 -38.40 18.62
CA VAL A 509 29.49 -36.95 18.50
C VAL A 509 30.48 -36.14 19.35
N THR A 510 30.78 -34.90 19.00
CA THR A 510 31.49 -34.00 19.94
C THR A 510 30.50 -33.41 20.94
N GLU A 511 29.38 -32.87 20.46
CA GLU A 511 28.29 -32.31 21.25
C GLU A 511 26.95 -32.95 20.89
N PHE A 512 26.23 -33.43 21.88
CA PHE A 512 24.84 -33.88 21.78
C PHE A 512 23.95 -32.88 22.52
N ASP A 513 23.13 -32.13 21.80
CA ASP A 513 22.25 -31.09 22.34
C ASP A 513 20.79 -31.50 22.22
N ALA A 514 20.17 -31.82 23.35
CA ALA A 514 18.76 -32.18 23.48
C ALA A 514 18.11 -31.38 24.63
N ARG A 515 18.60 -30.15 24.89
CA ARG A 515 18.12 -29.29 25.99
C ARG A 515 16.67 -28.82 25.85
N SER A 516 16.14 -28.85 24.63
CA SER A 516 14.77 -28.50 24.24
C SER A 516 13.94 -29.72 23.81
N ALA A 517 14.52 -30.92 23.81
CA ALA A 517 13.86 -32.14 23.32
C ALA A 517 13.20 -32.95 24.45
N PHE A 518 12.28 -33.85 24.09
CA PHE A 518 11.51 -34.67 25.04
C PHE A 518 12.11 -36.08 25.31
N LEU A 519 12.90 -36.64 24.38
CA LEU A 519 13.73 -37.88 24.42
C LEU A 519 13.25 -39.16 25.16
N PHE A 520 12.83 -40.21 24.41
CA PHE A 520 12.68 -41.64 24.82
C PHE A 520 12.59 -42.57 23.57
N PRO A 521 13.04 -43.86 23.50
CA PRO A 521 13.99 -44.67 24.25
C PRO A 521 15.25 -45.07 23.42
N MET A 522 16.46 -44.98 24.01
CA MET A 522 17.67 -45.65 23.45
C MET A 522 17.90 -46.99 24.16
N ARG A 523 17.04 -47.98 23.89
CA ARG A 523 17.02 -49.24 24.65
C ARG A 523 18.27 -50.11 24.52
N THR A 524 19.13 -49.89 23.52
CA THR A 524 20.15 -50.89 23.18
C THR A 524 21.54 -50.35 22.83
N GLN A 525 21.76 -49.03 22.69
CA GLN A 525 23.04 -48.51 22.20
C GLN A 525 23.52 -47.21 22.83
N LYS A 526 24.85 -47.04 22.81
CA LYS A 526 25.62 -45.98 23.45
C LYS A 526 25.82 -44.79 22.50
N VAL A 527 25.57 -43.58 22.96
CA VAL A 527 26.08 -42.35 22.34
C VAL A 527 27.42 -42.01 22.98
N ILE A 528 28.45 -41.86 22.17
CA ILE A 528 29.80 -41.48 22.60
C ILE A 528 29.95 -39.98 22.32
N ALA A 529 30.14 -39.17 23.37
CA ALA A 529 30.11 -37.71 23.32
C ALA A 529 31.21 -37.06 24.18
N GLU A 530 31.68 -35.85 23.83
CA GLU A 530 32.45 -35.02 24.77
C GLU A 530 31.53 -34.22 25.68
N LYS A 531 30.42 -33.70 25.12
CA LYS A 531 29.40 -32.93 25.82
C LYS A 531 27.99 -33.42 25.47
N VAL A 532 27.13 -33.49 26.48
CA VAL A 532 25.73 -33.84 26.37
C VAL A 532 24.90 -32.78 27.10
N SER A 533 23.89 -32.20 26.45
CA SER A 533 22.94 -31.28 27.05
C SER A 533 21.54 -31.89 26.96
N LEU A 534 20.83 -32.00 28.08
CA LEU A 534 19.53 -32.68 28.18
C LEU A 534 18.51 -31.77 28.86
N SER A 535 17.23 -31.96 28.56
CA SER A 535 16.13 -31.40 29.35
C SER A 535 15.79 -32.31 30.55
N ASP A 536 15.10 -31.75 31.54
CA ASP A 536 14.47 -32.47 32.66
C ASP A 536 13.32 -33.38 32.23
N ARG A 537 12.85 -33.24 30.99
CA ARG A 537 11.85 -34.12 30.36
C ARG A 537 12.46 -35.40 29.81
N ALA A 538 13.77 -35.47 29.64
CA ALA A 538 14.44 -36.62 29.05
C ALA A 538 14.35 -37.87 29.95
N SER A 539 13.82 -38.96 29.38
CA SER A 539 13.55 -40.23 30.07
C SER A 539 14.65 -41.29 30.12
N GLU A 540 15.33 -41.41 28.98
CA GLU A 540 16.13 -42.59 28.66
C GLU A 540 17.34 -42.23 27.81
N GLY A 541 18.46 -42.92 28.01
CA GLY A 541 19.65 -42.75 27.19
C GLY A 541 20.83 -43.56 27.74
N TYR A 542 21.82 -43.84 26.90
CA TYR A 542 23.08 -44.42 27.37
C TYR A 542 24.24 -43.64 26.76
N PHE A 543 24.96 -42.88 27.59
CA PHE A 543 25.99 -41.93 27.16
C PHE A 543 27.39 -42.36 27.63
N ALA A 544 28.40 -42.04 26.85
CA ALA A 544 29.80 -42.29 27.17
C ALA A 544 30.71 -41.12 26.85
N PRO A 545 31.86 -41.01 27.52
CA PRO A 545 32.90 -40.10 27.10
C PRO A 545 33.51 -40.53 25.76
N LEU A 546 33.62 -39.58 24.82
CA LEU A 546 34.46 -39.67 23.63
C LEU A 546 35.95 -39.52 23.99
N GLY A 547 36.25 -38.75 25.03
CA GLY A 547 37.60 -38.52 25.56
C GLY A 547 37.79 -39.04 26.99
N GLU A 548 38.50 -38.26 27.81
CA GLU A 548 38.77 -38.63 29.21
C GLU A 548 37.56 -38.43 30.14
N THR A 549 36.74 -37.41 29.86
CA THR A 549 35.57 -37.03 30.66
C THR A 549 34.36 -36.80 29.77
N LEU A 550 33.17 -37.00 30.33
CA LEU A 550 31.89 -36.65 29.73
C LEU A 550 31.31 -35.44 30.48
N LYS A 551 31.06 -34.33 29.77
CA LYS A 551 30.36 -33.17 30.33
C LYS A 551 28.87 -33.31 30.09
N VAL A 552 28.05 -33.14 31.12
CA VAL A 552 26.59 -33.26 31.05
C VAL A 552 25.97 -31.99 31.62
N ASP A 553 25.15 -31.31 30.84
CA ASP A 553 24.30 -30.20 31.27
C ASP A 553 22.84 -30.66 31.31
N ILE A 554 22.15 -30.45 32.42
CA ILE A 554 20.72 -30.80 32.56
C ILE A 554 19.93 -29.52 32.82
N TYR A 555 19.05 -29.17 31.88
CA TYR A 555 18.19 -27.98 31.89
C TYR A 555 16.80 -28.28 32.45
N GLY A 556 16.20 -27.34 33.18
CA GLY A 556 14.91 -27.49 33.85
C GLY A 556 14.97 -28.29 35.17
N ALA A 557 16.15 -28.75 35.58
CA ALA A 557 16.32 -29.57 36.78
C ALA A 557 17.32 -28.95 37.77
N THR A 558 17.12 -29.21 39.05
CA THR A 558 18.06 -28.85 40.13
C THR A 558 18.80 -30.06 40.71
N ASP A 559 18.48 -31.27 40.24
CA ASP A 559 19.11 -32.55 40.60
C ASP A 559 18.93 -33.54 39.42
N LEU A 560 19.65 -34.66 39.42
CA LEU A 560 19.55 -35.66 38.36
C LEU A 560 18.14 -36.28 38.34
N PRO A 561 17.41 -36.29 37.20
CA PRO A 561 16.09 -36.91 37.16
C PRO A 561 16.13 -38.39 37.60
N SER A 562 15.07 -38.85 38.26
CA SER A 562 14.95 -40.19 38.86
C SER A 562 15.24 -41.31 37.85
N GLU A 563 14.79 -41.13 36.64
CA GLU A 563 14.85 -42.10 35.56
C GLU A 563 16.29 -42.30 35.08
N PHE A 564 17.11 -41.23 35.03
CA PHE A 564 18.54 -41.34 34.76
C PHE A 564 19.29 -42.03 35.90
N ARG A 565 18.86 -41.82 37.15
CA ARG A 565 19.44 -42.49 38.34
C ARG A 565 19.15 -43.99 38.33
N GLU A 566 17.90 -44.39 38.09
CA GLU A 566 17.47 -45.79 38.14
C GLU A 566 18.07 -46.64 37.02
N ARG A 567 18.35 -46.04 35.85
CA ARG A 567 18.76 -46.75 34.64
C ARG A 567 20.26 -46.75 34.35
N SER A 568 21.08 -46.11 35.18
CA SER A 568 22.55 -46.03 34.99
C SER A 568 22.95 -45.51 33.60
N CYS A 569 22.34 -44.39 33.19
CA CYS A 569 22.44 -43.87 31.82
C CYS A 569 23.82 -43.31 31.43
N PHE A 570 24.76 -43.13 32.36
CA PHE A 570 26.10 -42.61 32.09
C PHE A 570 27.16 -43.69 32.31
N ALA A 571 27.88 -44.05 31.25
CA ALA A 571 29.01 -44.96 31.32
C ALA A 571 30.19 -44.27 32.03
N ASN A 572 30.78 -44.96 33.00
CA ASN A 572 31.84 -44.44 33.88
C ASN A 572 31.41 -43.17 34.65
N PRO A 573 30.54 -43.31 35.68
CA PRO A 573 30.07 -42.18 36.50
C PRO A 573 31.22 -41.34 37.07
N ASP A 574 32.33 -41.97 37.47
CA ASP A 574 33.52 -41.28 38.02
C ASP A 574 34.20 -40.32 37.01
N LYS A 575 33.90 -40.47 35.72
CA LYS A 575 34.41 -39.63 34.62
C LYS A 575 33.33 -38.72 34.03
N THR A 576 32.17 -38.64 34.67
CA THR A 576 31.04 -37.82 34.22
C THR A 576 30.90 -36.60 35.11
N GLN A 577 30.93 -35.41 34.53
CA GLN A 577 30.73 -34.14 35.22
C GLN A 577 29.33 -33.60 34.87
N ILE A 578 28.45 -33.52 35.85
CA ILE A 578 27.05 -33.08 35.66
C ILE A 578 26.86 -31.68 36.23
N SER A 579 26.31 -30.77 35.43
CA SER A 579 25.89 -29.42 35.80
C SER A 579 24.38 -29.28 35.65
N TYR A 580 23.74 -28.52 36.54
CA TYR A 580 22.29 -28.32 36.58
C TYR A 580 21.94 -26.87 36.31
N HIS A 581 20.92 -26.67 35.48
CA HIS A 581 20.46 -25.36 35.03
C HIS A 581 18.94 -25.28 35.25
N PRO A 582 18.43 -24.38 36.11
CA PRO A 582 17.01 -24.34 36.47
C PRO A 582 16.11 -23.80 35.35
N GLU A 583 16.67 -23.10 34.36
CA GLU A 583 15.92 -22.59 33.22
C GLU A 583 15.45 -23.70 32.28
N LYS A 584 14.22 -23.54 31.77
CA LYS A 584 13.63 -24.42 30.77
C LYS A 584 13.79 -23.81 29.40
N LEU A 585 14.23 -24.62 28.44
CA LEU A 585 14.51 -24.21 27.06
C LEU A 585 13.52 -24.83 26.06
N TYR A 586 12.33 -25.20 26.53
CA TYR A 586 11.25 -25.80 25.76
C TYR A 586 9.91 -25.16 26.17
N ASP A 587 8.88 -25.26 25.33
CA ASP A 587 7.53 -24.81 25.69
C ASP A 587 6.86 -25.83 26.63
N GLU A 588 6.43 -25.34 27.80
CA GLU A 588 5.81 -26.17 28.81
C GLU A 588 4.43 -26.70 28.39
N ASN A 589 3.70 -25.94 27.56
CA ASN A 589 2.33 -26.23 27.15
C ASN A 589 2.26 -27.05 25.85
N GLU A 590 3.39 -27.36 25.24
CA GLU A 590 3.47 -28.10 23.99
C GLU A 590 3.05 -29.57 24.23
N VAL A 591 1.92 -29.96 23.62
CA VAL A 591 1.39 -31.32 23.67
C VAL A 591 1.91 -32.10 22.47
N LEU A 592 2.67 -33.16 22.72
CA LEU A 592 3.09 -34.12 21.71
C LEU A 592 1.89 -34.95 21.22
N ASP A 593 1.45 -34.73 19.99
CA ASP A 593 0.54 -35.63 19.28
C ASP A 593 1.36 -36.76 18.64
N TYR A 594 1.81 -37.70 19.48
CA TYR A 594 2.69 -38.80 19.09
C TYR A 594 1.89 -40.10 18.97
N PRO A 595 2.03 -40.89 17.88
CA PRO A 595 1.41 -42.20 17.79
C PRO A 595 2.18 -43.20 18.68
N PHE A 596 1.86 -43.24 19.99
CA PHE A 596 2.46 -44.18 20.95
C PHE A 596 2.32 -45.65 20.51
N GLU A 597 1.30 -45.98 19.71
CA GLU A 597 1.10 -47.30 19.12
C GLU A 597 2.29 -47.75 18.26
N ALA A 598 2.96 -46.84 17.55
CA ALA A 598 4.12 -47.14 16.71
C ALA A 598 5.36 -47.59 17.52
N MET A 599 5.48 -47.21 18.81
CA MET A 599 6.58 -47.68 19.67
C MET A 599 6.38 -49.10 20.21
N SER A 600 5.15 -49.62 20.21
CA SER A 600 4.85 -50.95 20.76
C SER A 600 5.30 -52.11 19.86
N GLU A 601 5.49 -51.85 18.56
CA GLU A 601 6.06 -52.81 17.58
C GLU A 601 7.59 -52.71 17.43
N TRP A 602 8.22 -51.78 18.18
CA TRP A 602 9.67 -51.50 18.19
C TRP A 602 10.37 -52.18 19.38
#